data_AF-A0A2P6GDB5-F1
#
_entry.id   AF-A0A2P6GDB5-F1
#
_cell.length_a   1.000
_cell.length_b   1.000
_cell.length_c   1.000
_cell.angle_alpha   90.00
_cell.angle_beta   90.00
_cell.angle_gamma   90.00
#
_symmetry.space_group_name_H-M   'P 1'
#
loop_
_entity.id
_entity.type
_entity.pdbx_description
1 polymer ?
#
loop_
_entity_poly.entity_id
_entity_poly.type
_entity_poly.pdbx_seq_one_letter_code
_entity_poly.pdbx_strand_id
1 'polypeptide(L)' 'ALREKGKFRETIHNKSLIGKDKNLLMESSNIGRTECFTRVYTKAEAPSGTLVNANITDTILFDKDKKLLTATLI' A
#
# COMPACT_ATOMS: atom_id res chain seq x y z
N ALA A 1 -19.63 -16.19 -1.38
CA ALA A 1 -18.94 -16.95 -0.32
C ALA A 1 -17.43 -16.70 -0.23
N LEU A 2 -16.56 -17.35 -1.04
CA LEU A 2 -15.09 -17.23 -0.87
C LEU A 2 -14.53 -15.84 -1.26
N ARG A 3 -15.02 -15.26 -2.36
CA ARG A 3 -14.61 -13.93 -2.83
C ARG A 3 -14.91 -12.82 -1.81
N GLU A 4 -16.07 -12.88 -1.15
CA GLU A 4 -16.45 -11.91 -0.11
C GLU A 4 -15.59 -12.06 1.15
N LYS A 5 -15.33 -13.30 1.58
CA LYS A 5 -14.40 -13.58 2.69
C LYS A 5 -12.99 -13.08 2.39
N GLY A 6 -12.54 -13.19 1.13
CA GLY A 6 -11.28 -12.61 0.67
C GLY A 6 -11.26 -11.08 0.81
N LYS A 7 -12.26 -10.39 0.26
CA LYS A 7 -12.39 -8.93 0.36
C LYS A 7 -12.42 -8.42 1.81
N PHE A 8 -13.11 -9.16 2.69
CA PHE A 8 -13.17 -8.82 4.11
C PHE A 8 -11.79 -8.90 4.78
N ARG A 9 -11.03 -9.97 4.53
CA ARG A 9 -9.67 -10.13 5.06
C ARG A 9 -8.72 -9.05 4.53
N GLU A 10 -8.80 -8.77 3.23
CA GLU A 10 -8.02 -7.68 2.61
C GLU A 10 -8.33 -6.33 3.25
N THR A 11 -9.61 -6.05 3.52
CA THR A 11 -10.03 -4.81 4.18
C THR A 11 -9.47 -4.71 5.61
N ILE A 12 -9.51 -5.79 6.39
CA ILE A 12 -8.94 -5.82 7.74
C ILE A 12 -7.43 -5.61 7.69
N HIS A 13 -6.76 -6.34 6.80
CA HIS A 13 -5.32 -6.25 6.61
C HIS A 13 -4.89 -4.82 6.28
N ASN A 14 -5.50 -4.20 5.27
CA ASN A 14 -5.18 -2.83 4.88
C ASN A 14 -5.39 -1.83 6.03
N LYS A 15 -6.50 -1.93 6.77
CA LYS A 15 -6.73 -1.09 7.95
C LYS A 15 -5.67 -1.28 9.04
N SER A 16 -5.18 -2.50 9.22
CA SER A 16 -4.16 -2.81 10.23
C SER A 16 -2.77 -2.23 9.92
N LEU A 17 -2.54 -1.80 8.67
CA LEU A 17 -1.30 -1.18 8.23
C LEU A 17 -1.29 0.34 8.40
N ILE A 18 -2.46 0.99 8.44
CA ILE A 18 -2.57 2.45 8.59
C ILE A 18 -1.93 2.90 9.92
N GLY A 19 -1.14 3.96 9.85
CA GLY A 19 -0.37 4.55 10.95
C GLY A 19 0.95 3.83 11.25
N LYS A 20 1.33 2.80 10.48
CA LYS A 20 2.58 2.07 10.68
C LYS A 20 3.63 2.45 9.65
N ASP A 21 4.87 2.49 10.11
CA ASP A 21 6.03 2.59 9.24
C ASP A 21 6.32 1.24 8.59
N LYS A 22 6.62 1.28 7.30
CA LYS A 22 6.89 0.12 6.47
C LYS A 22 7.99 0.40 5.47
N ASN A 23 8.80 -0.62 5.23
CA ASN A 23 9.70 -0.62 4.10
C ASN A 23 8.89 -0.95 2.84
N LEU A 24 9.06 -0.12 1.82
CA LEU A 24 8.46 -0.29 0.51
C LEU A 24 9.57 -0.59 -0.49
N LEU A 25 9.46 -1.72 -1.18
CA LEU A 25 10.22 -1.97 -2.40
C LEU A 25 9.51 -1.27 -3.55
N MET A 26 10.14 -0.26 -4.14
CA MET A 26 9.55 0.53 -5.21
C MET A 26 9.47 -0.28 -6.51
N GLU A 27 8.26 -0.54 -7.00
CA GLU A 27 8.02 -1.20 -8.30
C GLU A 27 8.01 -0.16 -9.44
N SER A 28 7.53 1.05 -9.19
CA SER A 28 7.56 2.20 -10.09
C SER A 28 7.84 3.50 -9.31
N SER A 29 7.88 4.65 -9.99
CA SER A 29 8.16 5.96 -9.37
C SER A 29 7.30 6.26 -8.14
N ASN A 30 6.04 5.81 -8.13
CA ASN A 30 5.06 6.14 -7.07
C ASN A 30 4.35 4.92 -6.50
N ILE A 31 4.72 3.71 -6.91
CA ILE A 31 4.12 2.48 -6.40
C ILE A 31 5.20 1.62 -5.78
N GLY A 32 5.03 1.36 -4.49
CA GLY A 32 5.84 0.43 -3.74
C GLY A 32 5.04 -0.78 -3.27
N ARG A 33 5.75 -1.77 -2.76
CA ARG A 33 5.18 -2.97 -2.16
C ARG A 33 5.82 -3.23 -0.80
N THR A 34 4.99 -3.51 0.19
CA THR A 34 5.39 -3.94 1.54
C THR A 34 5.91 -5.38 1.55
N GLU A 35 6.52 -5.80 2.65
CA GLU A 35 6.96 -7.19 2.88
C GLU A 35 5.80 -8.21 2.82
N CYS A 36 4.58 -7.77 3.15
CA CYS A 36 3.36 -8.58 3.06
C CYS A 36 2.71 -8.53 1.66
N PHE A 37 3.48 -8.18 0.63
CA PHE A 37 3.07 -8.06 -0.76
C PHE A 37 1.92 -7.08 -1.03
N THR A 38 1.62 -6.17 -0.09
CA THR A 38 0.56 -5.17 -0.23
C THR A 38 1.08 -3.97 -1.00
N ARG A 39 0.37 -3.58 -2.07
CA ARG A 39 0.72 -2.42 -2.88
C ARG A 39 0.36 -1.11 -2.18
N VAL A 40 1.23 -0.13 -2.31
CA VAL A 40 1.13 1.18 -1.66
C VAL A 40 1.53 2.25 -2.66
N TYR A 41 0.72 3.30 -2.73
CA TYR A 41 1.02 4.50 -3.50
C TYR A 41 1.74 5.54 -2.63
N THR A 42 2.78 6.16 -3.18
CA THR A 42 3.50 7.26 -2.54
C THR A 42 3.36 8.51 -3.41
N LYS A 43 3.04 9.64 -2.78
CA LYS A 43 2.92 10.91 -3.51
C LYS A 43 4.29 11.42 -3.97
N ALA A 44 5.31 11.25 -3.13
CA ALA A 44 6.68 11.52 -3.49
C ALA A 44 7.22 10.37 -4.36
N GLU A 45 8.01 10.74 -5.37
CA GLU A 45 8.62 9.80 -6.29
C GLU A 45 9.91 9.21 -5.71
N ALA A 46 10.13 7.92 -5.93
CA ALA A 46 11.39 7.23 -5.65
C ALA A 46 11.72 6.25 -6.79
N PRO A 47 13.01 6.05 -7.13
CA PRO A 47 13.39 5.17 -8.24
C PRO A 47 12.94 3.72 -8.03
N SER A 48 12.51 3.06 -9.11
CA SER A 48 12.19 1.63 -9.08
C SER A 48 13.41 0.79 -8.67
N GLY A 49 13.18 -0.26 -7.91
CA GLY A 49 14.21 -1.14 -7.33
C GLY A 49 14.82 -0.63 -6.03
N THR A 50 14.42 0.54 -5.53
CA THR A 50 14.88 1.05 -4.24
C THR A 50 14.00 0.58 -3.09
N LEU A 51 14.62 0.43 -1.91
CA LEU A 51 13.90 0.21 -0.66
C LEU A 51 13.80 1.54 0.08
N VAL A 52 12.58 1.98 0.38
CA VAL A 52 12.32 3.24 1.08
C VAL A 52 11.49 2.99 2.33
N ASN A 53 11.67 3.80 3.36
CA ASN A 53 10.79 3.76 4.52
C ASN A 53 9.62 4.73 4.30
N ALA A 54 8.41 4.31 4.65
CA ALA A 54 7.21 5.11 4.48
C ALA A 54 6.19 4.83 5.60
N ASN A 55 5.52 5.87 6.07
CA ASN A 55 4.37 5.74 6.96
C ASN A 55 3.10 5.56 6.13
N ILE A 56 2.36 4.47 6.35
CA ILE A 56 1.08 4.23 5.68
C ILE A 56 0.01 5.14 6.30
N THR A 57 -0.61 5.99 5.49
CA THR A 57 -1.48 7.08 5.99
C THR A 57 -2.96 6.81 5.81
N ASP A 58 -3.39 6.35 4.64
CA ASP A 58 -4.81 6.18 4.32
C ASP A 58 -5.00 5.20 3.14
N THR A 59 -6.21 5.13 2.60
CA THR A 59 -6.57 4.38 1.41
C THR A 59 -7.27 5.28 0.40
N ILE A 60 -6.80 5.30 -0.84
CA ILE A 60 -7.44 6.02 -1.95
C ILE A 60 -8.21 5.06 -2.86
N LEU A 61 -9.19 5.59 -3.60
CA LEU A 61 -9.80 4.86 -4.71
C LEU A 61 -8.87 4.99 -5.93
N PHE A 62 -8.33 3.86 -6.39
CA PHE A 62 -7.40 3.82 -7.53
C PHE A 62 -8.12 3.48 -8.85
N ASP A 63 -9.14 2.64 -8.77
CA ASP A 63 -10.01 2.25 -9.90
C ASP A 63 -11.44 2.05 -9.35
N LYS A 64 -12.45 1.93 -10.23
CA LYS A 64 -13.89 1.87 -9.88
C LYS A 64 -14.20 1.02 -8.65
N ASP A 65 -13.51 -0.11 -8.48
CA ASP A 65 -13.70 -1.04 -7.37
C ASP A 65 -12.43 -1.35 -6.56
N LYS A 66 -11.30 -0.67 -6.83
CA LYS A 66 -10.01 -0.98 -6.18
C LYS A 66 -9.54 0.16 -5.31
N LYS A 67 -9.37 -0.14 -4.04
CA LYS A 67 -8.74 0.77 -3.08
C LYS A 67 -7.27 0.41 -2.93
N LEU A 68 -6.43 1.44 -2.83
CA LEU A 68 -4.98 1.30 -2.69
C LEU A 68 -4.52 2.09 -1.46
N LEU A 69 -3.62 1.51 -0.67
CA LEU A 69 -3.03 2.23 0.46
C LEU A 69 -2.17 3.39 -0.04
N THR A 70 -2.13 4.48 0.73
CA THR A 70 -1.23 5.60 0.51
C THR A 70 -0.21 5.69 1.61
N ALA A 71 0.96 6.22 1.29
CA ALA A 71 2.02 6.44 2.27
C ALA A 71 2.81 7.71 1.99
N THR A 72 3.40 8.23 3.07
CA THR A 72 4.35 9.34 3.04
C THR A 72 5.73 8.77 3.26
N LEU A 73 6.67 9.07 2.35
CA LEU A 73 8.07 8.69 2.51
C LEU A 73 8.67 9.41 3.72
N ILE A 74 9.55 8.72 4.46
CA ILE A 74 10.27 9.23 5.64
C ILE A 74 11.73 9.47 5.28
#